data_AF-A0AAW1PUC6-F1
#
_entry.id   AF-A0AAW1PUC6-F1
#
_cell.length_a   1.000
_cell.length_b   1.000
_cell.length_c   1.000
_cell.angle_alpha   90.00
_cell.angle_beta   90.00
_cell.angle_gamma   90.00
#
_symmetry.space_group_name_H-M   'P 1'
#
loop_
_entity.id
_entity.type
_entity.pdbx_description
1 polymer ?
#
loop_
_entity_poly.entity_id
_entity_poly.type
_entity_poly.pdbx_seq_one_letter_code
_entity_poly.pdbx_strand_id
1 'polypeptide(L)'
;MARRQTARAWLPPSLLSCSHCPLWWEADAGRSCWQGSWESLLRQERKPSRTASYTAWKTAARRGTGWSKWGPLVLVVLSVPLVMADLTRHVLQDAGIWPSPGSDMYRPDCDHSARHLGGITCLSLVGWLFTIVFTYLGFACLIAGVLWGADIHIKLRRAWRDIRRARQRSRNAAAAGSAA
;
A
#
# COMPACT_ATOMS: atom_id res chain seq x y z
N MET A 1 -29.41 -23.83 1.19
CA MET A 1 -30.42 -22.77 1.01
C MET A 1 -29.73 -21.47 0.63
N ALA A 2 -29.74 -21.15 -0.67
CA ALA A 2 -29.03 -20.04 -1.29
C ALA A 2 -29.88 -18.75 -1.31
N ARG A 3 -29.31 -17.61 -0.94
CA ARG A 3 -29.93 -16.29 -1.18
C ARG A 3 -29.41 -15.72 -2.50
N ARG A 4 -30.24 -15.82 -3.54
CA ARG A 4 -30.18 -14.95 -4.73
C ARG A 4 -30.75 -13.60 -4.32
N GLN A 5 -29.95 -12.54 -4.35
CA GLN A 5 -30.47 -11.17 -4.38
C GLN A 5 -30.28 -10.63 -5.79
N THR A 6 -31.42 -10.46 -6.43
CA THR A 6 -31.63 -9.97 -7.77
C THR A 6 -31.31 -8.48 -7.85
N ALA A 7 -30.45 -8.13 -8.80
CA ALA A 7 -30.30 -6.78 -9.29
C ALA A 7 -31.65 -6.29 -9.80
N ARG A 8 -32.32 -5.42 -9.05
CA ARG A 8 -33.43 -4.61 -9.59
C ARG A 8 -32.83 -3.34 -10.15
N ALA A 9 -32.91 -3.27 -11.48
CA ALA A 9 -32.68 -2.11 -12.31
C ALA A 9 -33.37 -0.87 -11.73
N TRP A 10 -32.57 0.15 -11.45
CA TRP A 10 -33.04 1.53 -11.33
C TRP A 10 -32.90 2.16 -12.72
N LEU A 11 -33.91 1.95 -13.57
CA LEU A 11 -34.11 2.75 -14.77
C LEU A 11 -35.12 3.85 -14.43
N PRO A 12 -34.80 5.14 -14.63
CA PRO A 12 -35.75 6.23 -14.44
C PRO A 12 -36.86 6.18 -15.51
N PRO A 13 -38.13 6.42 -15.15
CA PRO A 13 -39.23 6.51 -16.10
C PRO A 13 -39.26 7.92 -16.70
N SER A 14 -38.46 8.17 -17.74
CA SER A 14 -38.50 9.46 -18.46
C SER A 14 -38.25 9.33 -19.96
N LEU A 15 -38.68 8.21 -20.58
CA LEU A 15 -38.55 7.96 -22.02
C LEU A 15 -39.86 7.49 -22.66
N LEU A 16 -41.00 8.00 -22.22
CA LEU A 16 -42.30 7.68 -22.84
C LEU A 16 -43.18 8.94 -22.93
N SER A 17 -42.72 9.97 -23.63
CA SER A 17 -43.60 10.95 -24.29
C SER A 17 -42.81 11.78 -25.31
N CYS A 18 -42.48 11.18 -26.45
CA CYS A 18 -42.14 11.89 -27.69
C CYS A 18 -42.86 11.17 -28.83
N SER A 19 -44.20 11.21 -28.80
CA SER A 19 -45.06 10.62 -29.83
C SER A 19 -45.39 11.60 -30.96
N HIS A 20 -44.71 12.75 -31.07
CA HIS A 20 -44.84 13.68 -32.20
C HIS A 20 -43.46 14.20 -32.63
N CYS A 21 -42.84 13.51 -33.59
CA CYS A 21 -41.86 14.12 -34.48
C CYS A 21 -42.58 14.43 -35.80
N PRO A 22 -43.00 15.68 -36.07
CA PRO A 22 -43.31 16.06 -37.43
C PRO A 22 -42.02 16.02 -38.24
N LEU A 23 -42.07 15.29 -39.35
CA LEU A 23 -41.00 15.08 -40.30
C LEU A 23 -40.80 16.38 -41.11
N TRP A 24 -40.20 17.41 -40.51
CA TRP A 24 -39.80 18.63 -41.18
C TRP A 24 -38.32 18.92 -40.90
N TRP A 25 -37.55 18.88 -41.98
CA TRP A 25 -36.15 19.25 -42.08
C TRP A 25 -36.05 20.77 -41.88
N GLU A 26 -35.70 21.20 -40.67
CA GLU A 26 -35.30 22.58 -40.42
C GLU A 26 -34.00 22.60 -39.59
N ALA A 27 -32.97 23.12 -40.22
CA ALA A 27 -31.57 22.91 -39.91
C ALA A 27 -31.00 23.79 -38.78
N ASP A 28 -31.82 24.37 -37.89
CA ASP A 28 -31.32 25.35 -36.92
C ASP A 28 -31.76 25.15 -35.46
N ALA A 29 -32.30 23.98 -35.08
CA ALA A 29 -32.70 23.68 -33.70
C ALA A 29 -31.68 22.81 -32.92
N GLY A 30 -30.43 22.74 -33.36
CA GLY A 30 -29.43 21.77 -32.85
C GLY A 30 -28.60 22.19 -31.64
N ARG A 31 -28.84 23.33 -30.99
CA ARG A 31 -27.98 23.82 -29.88
C ARG A 31 -28.63 23.87 -28.49
N SER A 32 -29.95 23.87 -28.39
CA SER A 32 -30.64 24.06 -27.10
C SER A 32 -30.94 22.77 -26.34
N CYS A 33 -30.96 21.61 -26.99
CA CYS A 33 -31.29 20.34 -26.33
C CYS A 33 -30.12 19.73 -25.53
N TRP A 34 -28.88 20.07 -25.88
CA TRP A 34 -27.70 19.63 -25.13
C TRP A 34 -27.42 20.50 -23.88
N GLN A 35 -28.06 21.67 -23.76
CA GLN A 35 -27.68 22.67 -22.75
C GLN A 35 -28.18 22.38 -21.33
N GLY A 36 -29.16 21.49 -21.16
CA GLY A 36 -29.65 21.04 -19.84
C GLY A 36 -29.08 19.70 -19.35
N SER A 37 -28.42 18.93 -20.21
CA SER A 37 -27.95 17.57 -19.87
C SER A 37 -26.62 17.58 -19.14
N TRP A 38 -25.69 18.45 -19.54
CA TRP A 38 -24.39 18.56 -18.88
C TRP A 38 -24.46 19.15 -17.47
N GLU A 39 -25.40 20.06 -17.17
CA GLU A 39 -25.57 20.59 -15.80
C GLU A 39 -26.12 19.53 -14.84
N SER A 40 -26.93 18.61 -15.36
CA SER A 40 -27.49 17.48 -14.61
C SER A 40 -26.41 16.44 -14.29
N LEU A 41 -25.48 16.19 -15.23
CA LEU A 41 -24.29 15.36 -15.02
C LEU A 41 -23.30 16.01 -14.03
N LEU A 42 -23.07 17.33 -14.13
CA LEU A 42 -22.21 18.06 -13.19
C LEU A 42 -22.78 18.14 -11.76
N ARG A 43 -24.10 18.03 -11.57
CA ARG A 43 -24.73 17.87 -10.24
C ARG A 43 -24.64 16.44 -9.70
N GLN A 44 -24.62 15.44 -10.57
CA GLN A 44 -24.49 14.03 -10.16
C GLN A 44 -23.05 13.68 -9.73
N GLU A 45 -22.05 14.39 -10.27
CA GLU A 45 -20.62 14.31 -9.90
C GLU A 45 -20.29 14.88 -8.50
N ARG A 46 -21.22 15.60 -7.85
CA ARG A 46 -20.94 16.32 -6.59
C ARG A 46 -21.33 15.60 -5.30
N LYS A 47 -21.78 14.34 -5.37
CA LYS A 47 -21.95 13.52 -4.17
C LYS A 47 -20.62 12.81 -3.90
N PRO A 48 -19.88 13.15 -2.81
CA PRO A 48 -18.65 12.45 -2.49
C PRO A 48 -18.95 10.96 -2.41
N SER A 49 -18.21 10.19 -3.19
CA SER A 49 -18.30 8.75 -3.19
C SER A 49 -18.16 8.24 -1.75
N ARG A 50 -18.89 7.19 -1.37
CA ARG A 50 -18.84 6.62 -0.01
C ARG A 50 -17.39 6.32 0.43
N THR A 51 -16.53 6.01 -0.54
CA THR A 51 -15.08 5.85 -0.35
C THR A 51 -14.39 7.15 0.07
N ALA A 52 -14.67 8.28 -0.59
CA ALA A 52 -14.12 9.60 -0.23
C ALA A 52 -14.57 10.06 1.17
N SER A 53 -15.85 9.88 1.51
CA SER A 53 -16.35 10.20 2.85
C SER A 53 -15.74 9.29 3.92
N TYR A 54 -15.57 7.99 3.60
CA TYR A 54 -14.93 7.04 4.50
C TYR A 54 -13.44 7.33 4.70
N THR A 55 -12.69 7.65 3.64
CA THR A 55 -11.28 8.01 3.76
C THR A 55 -11.13 9.29 4.56
N ALA A 56 -11.91 10.33 4.27
CA ALA A 56 -11.92 11.60 5.01
C ALA A 56 -12.21 11.40 6.51
N TRP A 57 -13.27 10.66 6.85
CA TRP A 57 -13.59 10.30 8.24
C TRP A 57 -12.46 9.52 8.90
N LYS A 58 -11.87 8.56 8.18
CA LYS A 58 -10.78 7.72 8.71
C LYS A 58 -9.51 8.53 8.94
N THR A 59 -9.19 9.50 8.06
CA THR A 59 -8.09 10.44 8.29
C THR A 59 -8.34 11.36 9.48
N ALA A 60 -9.58 11.84 9.66
CA ALA A 60 -9.96 12.67 10.80
C ALA A 60 -9.97 11.89 12.13
N ALA A 61 -10.29 10.61 12.08
CA ALA A 61 -10.33 9.72 13.25
C ALA A 61 -8.94 9.28 13.75
N ARG A 62 -7.86 9.56 13.02
CA ARG A 62 -6.48 9.28 13.48
C ARG A 62 -6.09 10.24 14.60
N ARG A 63 -6.45 9.89 15.83
CA ARG A 63 -6.00 10.54 17.08
C ARG A 63 -4.71 9.89 17.57
N GLY A 64 -3.71 10.69 17.93
CA GLY A 64 -2.43 10.22 18.44
C GLY A 64 -1.37 11.33 18.47
N THR A 65 -0.19 11.00 18.98
CA THR A 65 0.99 11.90 18.93
C THR A 65 1.48 12.07 17.49
N GLY A 66 2.20 13.16 17.20
CA GLY A 66 2.75 13.43 15.85
C GLY A 66 3.53 12.24 15.26
N TRP A 67 4.31 11.53 16.09
CA TRP A 67 5.04 10.33 15.71
C TRP A 67 4.14 9.16 15.29
N SER A 68 2.99 8.97 15.92
CA SER A 68 2.03 7.93 15.50
C SER A 68 1.38 8.24 14.16
N LYS A 69 1.32 9.52 13.78
CA LYS A 69 0.68 9.99 12.54
C LYS A 69 1.66 10.03 11.37
N TRP A 70 2.87 10.52 11.62
CA TRP A 70 3.91 10.72 10.60
C TRP A 70 4.96 9.62 10.55
N GLY A 71 5.11 8.82 11.60
CA GLY A 71 6.10 7.75 11.68
C GLY A 71 6.10 6.78 10.48
N PRO A 72 4.94 6.27 10.02
CA PRO A 72 4.89 5.44 8.82
C PRO A 72 5.41 6.13 7.57
N LEU A 73 5.09 7.42 7.40
CA LEU A 73 5.54 8.20 6.25
C LEU A 73 7.04 8.42 6.32
N VAL A 74 7.58 8.80 7.49
CA VAL A 74 9.01 9.01 7.70
C VAL A 74 9.79 7.73 7.42
N LEU A 75 9.31 6.56 7.89
CA LEU A 75 9.94 5.27 7.62
C LEU A 75 10.00 4.94 6.13
N VAL A 76 8.93 5.22 5.38
CA VAL A 76 8.89 4.98 3.93
C VAL A 76 9.75 5.98 3.17
N VAL A 77 9.73 7.27 3.55
CA VAL A 77 10.56 8.29 2.91
C VAL A 77 12.03 8.03 3.17
N LEU A 78 12.42 7.56 4.35
CA LEU A 78 13.78 7.17 4.67
C LEU A 78 14.19 5.86 4.00
N SER A 79 13.28 4.90 3.80
CA SER A 79 13.66 3.63 3.17
C SER A 79 14.05 3.78 1.70
N VAL A 80 13.49 4.76 0.98
CA VAL A 80 13.81 5.01 -0.44
C VAL A 80 15.31 5.30 -0.66
N PRO A 81 15.93 6.32 -0.05
CA PRO A 81 17.35 6.56 -0.22
C PRO A 81 18.20 5.43 0.35
N LEU A 82 17.75 4.74 1.41
CA LEU A 82 18.46 3.58 1.97
C LEU A 82 18.58 2.44 0.96
N VAL A 83 17.50 2.10 0.26
CA VAL A 83 17.50 1.06 -0.78
C VAL A 83 18.25 1.53 -2.04
N MET A 84 18.14 2.81 -2.39
CA MET A 84 18.84 3.37 -3.56
C MET A 84 20.35 3.59 -3.33
N ALA A 85 20.84 3.57 -2.08
CA ALA A 85 22.24 3.82 -1.76
C ALA A 85 23.19 2.83 -2.45
N ASP A 86 22.81 1.56 -2.57
CA ASP A 86 23.64 0.53 -3.22
C ASP A 86 23.71 0.73 -4.74
N LEU A 87 22.57 1.01 -5.38
CA LEU A 87 22.54 1.37 -6.81
C LEU A 87 23.32 2.65 -7.09
N THR A 88 23.21 3.63 -6.19
CA THR A 88 23.94 4.90 -6.31
C THR A 88 25.44 4.68 -6.25
N ARG A 89 25.92 3.79 -5.36
CA ARG A 89 27.34 3.39 -5.32
C ARG A 89 27.81 2.86 -6.67
N HIS A 90 27.06 1.94 -7.27
CA HIS A 90 27.40 1.38 -8.59
C HIS A 90 27.49 2.45 -9.68
N VAL A 91 26.50 3.37 -9.73
CA VAL A 91 26.52 4.49 -10.68
C VAL A 91 27.72 5.42 -10.44
N LEU A 92 28.10 5.66 -9.18
CA LEU A 92 29.27 6.48 -8.85
C LEU A 92 30.60 5.81 -9.24
N GLN A 93 30.66 4.48 -9.18
CA GLN A 93 31.81 3.70 -9.68
C GLN A 93 31.90 3.79 -11.20
N ASP A 94 30.79 3.59 -11.91
CA ASP A 94 30.73 3.65 -13.37
C ASP A 94 31.06 5.05 -13.90
N ALA A 95 30.67 6.09 -13.17
CA ALA A 95 31.00 7.48 -13.48
C ALA A 95 32.46 7.85 -13.18
N GLY A 96 33.26 6.97 -12.56
CA GLY A 96 34.63 7.24 -12.15
C GLY A 96 34.77 8.24 -11.00
N ILE A 97 33.65 8.66 -10.38
CA ILE A 97 33.62 9.62 -9.26
C ILE A 97 34.09 8.95 -7.97
N TRP A 98 33.83 7.65 -7.82
CA TRP A 98 34.28 6.85 -6.68
C TRP A 98 35.10 5.65 -7.17
N PRO A 99 36.41 5.84 -7.43
CA PRO A 99 37.26 4.79 -7.95
C PRO A 99 37.72 3.77 -6.89
N SER A 100 38.11 2.59 -7.39
CA SER A 100 38.80 1.52 -6.66
C SER A 100 40.08 2.03 -5.95
N PRO A 101 40.48 1.47 -4.79
CA PRO A 101 39.91 0.30 -4.10
C PRO A 101 38.86 0.62 -3.03
N GLY A 102 38.63 1.91 -2.74
CA GLY A 102 37.72 2.35 -1.69
C GLY A 102 36.24 2.10 -1.99
N SER A 103 35.90 1.85 -3.25
CA SER A 103 34.54 1.51 -3.71
C SER A 103 34.32 0.01 -3.89
N ASP A 104 35.37 -0.80 -3.89
CA ASP A 104 35.30 -2.17 -4.38
C ASP A 104 34.54 -3.08 -3.42
N MET A 105 33.65 -3.89 -3.97
CA MET A 105 32.84 -4.81 -3.16
C MET A 105 33.63 -6.02 -2.68
N TYR A 106 34.66 -6.41 -3.44
CA TYR A 106 35.52 -7.55 -3.14
C TYR A 106 36.96 -7.11 -2.93
N ARG A 107 37.67 -7.78 -2.03
CA ARG A 107 39.12 -7.60 -1.90
C ARG A 107 39.84 -8.14 -3.14
N PRO A 108 40.89 -7.46 -3.63
CA PRO A 108 41.62 -7.85 -4.84
C PRO A 108 42.41 -9.16 -4.67
N ASP A 109 42.82 -9.51 -3.45
CA ASP A 109 43.64 -10.70 -3.16
C ASP A 109 42.82 -11.97 -2.84
N CYS A 110 41.55 -12.02 -3.26
CA CYS A 110 40.65 -13.13 -2.95
C CYS A 110 40.42 -14.03 -4.17
N ASP A 111 40.92 -15.26 -4.12
CA ASP A 111 40.63 -16.29 -5.12
C ASP A 111 39.16 -16.74 -5.06
N HIS A 112 38.38 -16.31 -6.06
CA HIS A 112 36.95 -16.64 -6.19
C HIS A 112 36.68 -18.14 -6.46
N SER A 113 37.71 -18.92 -6.74
CA SER A 113 37.62 -20.33 -7.15
C SER A 113 37.60 -21.32 -5.97
N ALA A 114 37.97 -20.91 -4.76
CA ALA A 114 38.35 -21.89 -3.72
C ALA A 114 37.18 -22.46 -2.90
N ARG A 115 36.08 -21.74 -2.64
CA ARG A 115 34.94 -22.28 -1.85
C ARG A 115 33.61 -21.60 -2.17
N HIS A 116 32.55 -22.40 -2.29
CA HIS A 116 31.15 -21.98 -2.48
C HIS A 116 30.59 -21.10 -1.33
N LEU A 117 31.31 -20.98 -0.21
CA LEU A 117 31.01 -20.09 0.93
C LEU A 117 32.02 -18.92 1.10
N GLY A 118 33.04 -18.80 0.24
CA GLY A 118 34.09 -17.78 0.35
C GLY A 118 33.63 -16.36 -0.01
N GLY A 119 32.49 -16.21 -0.67
CA GLY A 119 31.97 -14.91 -1.13
C GLY A 119 31.64 -13.93 -0.01
N ILE A 120 31.32 -14.42 1.20
CA ILE A 120 30.93 -13.58 2.35
C ILE A 120 32.15 -13.06 3.12
N THR A 121 33.22 -13.84 3.20
CA THR A 121 34.47 -13.48 3.89
C THR A 121 35.39 -12.60 3.06
N CYS A 122 35.23 -12.61 1.73
CA CYS A 122 35.96 -11.74 0.81
C CYS A 122 35.24 -10.41 0.52
N LEU A 123 34.09 -10.18 1.16
CA LEU A 123 33.34 -8.93 1.01
C LEU A 123 34.06 -7.81 1.77
N SER A 124 34.30 -6.70 1.09
CA SER A 124 34.89 -5.51 1.71
C SER A 124 33.95 -4.94 2.78
N LEU A 125 34.49 -4.16 3.72
CA LEU A 125 33.69 -3.44 4.71
C LEU A 125 32.61 -2.57 4.06
N VAL A 126 32.92 -2.00 2.88
CA VAL A 126 32.00 -1.19 2.08
C VAL A 126 30.86 -2.05 1.54
N GLY A 127 31.15 -3.22 0.98
CA GLY A 127 30.12 -4.17 0.57
C GLY A 127 29.21 -4.59 1.71
N TRP A 128 29.76 -4.86 2.90
CA TRP A 128 28.94 -5.21 4.07
C TRP A 128 28.04 -4.05 4.53
N LEU A 129 28.55 -2.82 4.52
CA LEU A 129 27.78 -1.64 4.90
C LEU A 129 26.64 -1.34 3.90
N PHE A 130 26.93 -1.29 2.60
CA PHE A 130 25.93 -0.92 1.59
C PHE A 130 24.94 -2.07 1.30
N THR A 131 25.42 -3.31 1.24
CA THR A 131 24.61 -4.47 0.85
C THR A 131 23.93 -5.17 2.03
N ILE A 132 24.52 -5.16 3.24
CA ILE A 132 23.84 -5.76 4.41
C ILE A 132 23.12 -4.68 5.21
N VAL A 133 23.80 -3.58 5.54
CA VAL A 133 23.18 -2.56 6.41
C VAL A 133 22.17 -1.74 5.62
N PHE A 134 22.56 -1.01 4.57
CA PHE A 134 21.67 -0.06 3.91
C PHE A 134 20.44 -0.69 3.23
N THR A 135 20.64 -1.77 2.46
CA THR A 135 19.56 -2.40 1.69
C THR A 135 18.62 -3.23 2.57
N TYR A 136 19.12 -4.11 3.44
CA TYR A 136 18.22 -4.87 4.32
C TYR A 136 17.56 -3.97 5.38
N LEU A 137 18.26 -2.98 5.94
CA LEU A 137 17.62 -2.01 6.81
C LEU A 137 16.58 -1.18 6.04
N GLY A 138 16.88 -0.80 4.79
CA GLY A 138 15.94 -0.13 3.90
C GLY A 138 14.66 -0.95 3.67
N PHE A 139 14.79 -2.23 3.33
CA PHE A 139 13.64 -3.13 3.18
C PHE A 139 12.89 -3.34 4.50
N ALA A 140 13.61 -3.52 5.62
CA ALA A 140 13.00 -3.66 6.94
C ALA A 140 12.21 -2.40 7.33
N CYS A 141 12.76 -1.21 7.08
CA CYS A 141 12.09 0.07 7.29
C CYS A 141 10.87 0.24 6.38
N LEU A 142 10.96 -0.16 5.10
CA LEU A 142 9.84 -0.13 4.17
C LEU A 142 8.70 -1.04 4.66
N ILE A 143 9.02 -2.29 5.01
CA ILE A 143 8.05 -3.26 5.54
C ILE A 143 7.44 -2.75 6.84
N ALA A 144 8.26 -2.28 7.78
CA ALA A 144 7.79 -1.71 9.05
C ALA A 144 6.89 -0.49 8.83
N GLY A 145 7.26 0.42 7.92
CA GLY A 145 6.47 1.60 7.56
C GLY A 145 5.10 1.23 6.98
N VAL A 146 5.05 0.27 6.05
CA VAL A 146 3.80 -0.22 5.45
C VAL A 146 2.92 -0.93 6.49
N LEU A 147 3.49 -1.83 7.30
CA LEU A 147 2.76 -2.55 8.35
C LEU A 147 2.24 -1.61 9.43
N TRP A 148 3.01 -0.56 9.76
CA TRP A 148 2.57 0.49 10.67
C TRP A 148 1.43 1.29 10.06
N GLY A 149 1.55 1.75 8.80
CA GLY A 149 0.51 2.49 8.09
C GLY A 149 -0.82 1.74 7.96
N ALA A 150 -0.77 0.40 7.93
CA ALA A 150 -1.94 -0.48 7.91
C ALA A 150 -2.55 -0.77 9.29
N ASP A 151 -1.96 -0.25 10.37
CA ASP A 151 -2.30 -0.56 11.77
C ASP A 151 -2.30 -2.08 12.06
N ILE A 152 -1.50 -2.85 11.30
CA ILE A 152 -1.47 -4.33 11.41
C ILE A 152 -1.00 -4.74 12.81
N HIS A 153 -0.06 -4.01 13.39
CA HIS A 153 0.47 -4.32 14.71
C HIS A 153 -0.61 -4.30 15.81
N ILE A 154 -1.65 -3.46 15.67
CA ILE A 154 -2.77 -3.40 16.63
C ILE A 154 -3.68 -4.60 16.43
N LYS A 155 -4.01 -4.91 15.17
CA LYS A 155 -4.86 -6.06 14.81
C LYS A 155 -4.23 -7.37 15.24
N LEU A 156 -2.93 -7.54 14.97
CA LEU A 156 -2.17 -8.71 15.38
C LEU A 156 -2.14 -8.85 16.90
N ARG A 157 -1.90 -7.75 17.64
CA ARG A 157 -1.94 -7.76 19.11
C ARG A 157 -3.32 -8.09 19.68
N ARG A 158 -4.41 -7.71 19.00
CA ARG A 158 -5.78 -8.08 19.39
C ARG A 158 -6.02 -9.57 19.13
N ALA A 159 -5.78 -10.03 17.91
CA ALA A 159 -5.94 -11.43 17.52
C ALA A 159 -5.12 -12.38 18.41
N TRP A 160 -3.87 -12.02 18.72
CA TRP A 160 -3.03 -12.83 19.61
C TRP A 160 -3.58 -12.93 21.03
N ARG A 161 -4.12 -11.83 21.57
CA ARG A 161 -4.77 -11.85 22.89
C ARG A 161 -6.02 -12.74 22.89
N ASP A 162 -6.79 -12.71 21.81
CA ASP A 162 -7.99 -13.53 21.68
C ASP A 162 -7.63 -15.03 21.61
N ILE A 163 -6.60 -15.40 20.86
CA ILE A 163 -6.08 -16.78 20.81
C ILE A 163 -5.61 -17.26 22.19
N ARG A 164 -4.88 -16.41 22.94
CA ARG A 164 -4.42 -16.77 24.29
C ARG A 164 -5.59 -16.99 25.25
N ARG A 165 -6.62 -16.14 25.19
CA ARG A 165 -7.84 -16.27 26.00
C ARG A 165 -8.63 -17.53 25.63
N ALA A 166 -8.75 -17.84 24.35
CA ALA A 166 -9.40 -19.06 23.88
C ALA A 166 -8.68 -20.32 24.39
N ARG A 167 -7.34 -20.34 24.31
CA ARG A 167 -6.51 -21.45 24.82
C ARG A 167 -6.59 -21.62 26.34
N GLN A 168 -6.77 -20.53 27.09
CA GLN A 168 -6.94 -20.61 28.54
C GLN A 168 -8.34 -21.14 28.92
N ARG A 169 -9.38 -20.73 28.20
CA ARG A 169 -10.74 -21.27 28.38
C ARG A 169 -10.81 -22.77 28.12
N SER A 170 -10.16 -23.27 27.07
CA SER A 170 -10.13 -24.71 26.78
C SER A 170 -9.38 -25.51 27.86
N ARG A 171 -8.28 -24.98 28.39
CA ARG A 171 -7.56 -25.59 29.53
C ARG A 171 -8.40 -25.63 30.80
N ASN A 172 -9.08 -24.54 31.14
CA ASN A 172 -9.93 -24.47 32.32
C ASN A 172 -11.14 -25.41 32.21
N ALA A 173 -11.74 -25.53 31.02
CA ALA A 173 -12.84 -26.46 30.76
C ALA A 173 -12.40 -27.92 30.91
N ALA A 174 -11.21 -28.27 30.40
CA ALA A 174 -10.65 -29.62 30.56
C ALA A 174 -10.37 -29.96 32.03
N ALA A 175 -9.83 -29.01 32.81
CA ALA A 175 -9.57 -29.20 34.24
C ALA A 175 -10.85 -29.33 35.07
N ALA A 176 -11.92 -28.59 34.72
CA ALA A 176 -13.21 -28.72 35.38
C ALA A 176 -13.87 -30.09 35.11
N GLY A 177 -13.70 -30.63 33.91
CA GLY A 177 -14.22 -31.95 33.54
C GLY A 177 -13.49 -33.13 34.21
N SER A 178 -12.24 -32.97 34.63
CA SER A 178 -11.51 -34.01 35.39
C SER A 178 -11.79 -34.01 36.89
N ALA A 179 -12.47 -32.97 37.40
CA ALA A 179 -12.78 -32.82 38.82
C ALA A 179 -14.23 -33.21 39.18
N ALA A 180 -15.04 -33.55 38.17
CA ALA A 180 -16.41 -34.04 38.30
C ALA A 180 -16.43 -35.56 38.11
#